data_AF-A0A800BT84-F1
#
_entry.id   AF-A0A800BT84-F1
#
_cell.length_a   1.000
_cell.length_b   1.000
_cell.length_c   1.000
_cell.angle_alpha   90.00
_cell.angle_beta   90.00
_cell.angle_gamma   90.00
#
_symmetry.space_group_name_H-M   'P 1'
#
loop_
_entity.id
_entity.type
_entity.pdbx_description
1 polymer ?
#
loop_
_entity_poly.entity_id
_entity_poly.type
_entity_poly.pdbx_seq_one_letter_code
_entity_poly.pdbx_strand_id
1 'polypeptide(L)'
;MAKKVGTVSWISGPVVKARGMLGFTMMESVEVGEEAPPLQYGLGDTTAALDEAVRSFHDLLPSICQVAEMLTAVWRLTREIKKAQRRVNALENIFIPRYQATLKFIEDTLEEKERDDLFRMKLIKGKLAPLG
;
A
#
# COMPACT_ATOMS: atom_id res chain seq x y z
N MET A 1 -4.22 41.41 -4.47
CA MET A 1 -2.87 41.86 -4.89
C MET A 1 -1.86 40.76 -4.61
N ALA A 2 -1.48 39.98 -5.62
CA ALA A 2 -0.29 39.13 -5.59
C ALA A 2 0.27 39.10 -7.01
N LYS A 3 1.49 39.61 -7.15
CA LYS A 3 2.19 39.91 -8.40
C LYS A 3 2.34 38.64 -9.25
N LYS A 4 1.74 38.64 -10.45
CA LYS A 4 2.15 37.76 -11.56
C LYS A 4 3.56 38.19 -11.98
N VAL A 5 4.58 37.57 -11.41
CA VAL A 5 5.93 37.64 -11.96
C VAL A 5 5.98 36.64 -13.10
N GLY A 6 6.20 37.13 -14.32
CA GLY A 6 6.34 36.32 -15.52
C GLY A 6 7.38 35.24 -15.29
N THR A 7 6.90 34.02 -15.06
CA THR A 7 7.75 32.85 -14.95
C THR A 7 7.88 32.29 -16.35
N VAL A 8 9.11 32.26 -16.83
CA VAL A 8 9.52 31.74 -18.15
C VAL A 8 8.87 30.37 -18.37
N SER A 9 7.92 30.31 -19.31
CA SER A 9 7.08 29.12 -19.60
C SER A 9 7.89 27.88 -20.01
N TRP A 10 9.14 28.06 -20.44
CA TRP A 10 9.97 27.04 -21.08
C TRP A 10 10.81 26.17 -20.13
N ILE A 11 10.76 26.41 -18.81
CA ILE A 11 11.37 25.53 -17.78
C ILE A 11 10.29 24.65 -17.11
N SER A 12 9.09 24.60 -17.69
CA SER A 12 8.01 23.82 -17.13
C SER A 12 8.28 22.34 -17.40
N GLY A 13 8.86 21.67 -16.40
CA GLY A 13 8.84 20.22 -16.31
C GLY A 13 7.39 19.70 -16.40
N PRO A 14 7.23 18.39 -16.64
CA PRO A 14 5.94 17.80 -16.95
C PRO A 14 4.88 18.16 -15.88
N VAL A 15 3.76 18.74 -16.34
CA VAL A 15 2.65 19.14 -15.46
C VAL A 15 1.81 17.91 -15.14
N VAL A 16 1.89 17.46 -13.89
CA VAL A 16 1.18 16.24 -13.46
C VAL A 16 -0.22 16.58 -12.93
N LYS A 17 -1.26 16.03 -13.54
CA LYS A 17 -2.65 16.08 -13.04
C LYS A 17 -3.00 14.77 -12.34
N ALA A 18 -3.81 14.85 -11.27
CA ALA A 18 -4.24 13.67 -10.51
C ALA A 18 -5.70 13.35 -10.82
N ARG A 19 -5.99 12.10 -11.21
CA ARG A 19 -7.36 11.59 -11.38
C ARG A 19 -7.51 10.31 -10.55
N GLY A 20 -8.63 10.22 -9.82
CA GLY A 20 -8.92 9.05 -8.97
C GLY A 20 -9.77 8.02 -9.72
N MET A 21 -9.38 6.75 -9.66
CA MET A 21 -10.25 5.62 -10.02
C MET A 21 -10.12 4.51 -8.97
N LEU A 22 -11.26 3.92 -8.58
CA LEU A 22 -11.35 2.79 -7.61
C LEU A 22 -10.70 3.04 -6.24
N GLY A 23 -10.87 4.23 -5.66
CA GLY A 23 -10.35 4.54 -4.32
C GLY A 23 -8.82 4.67 -4.24
N PHE A 24 -8.12 4.58 -5.37
CA PHE A 24 -6.69 4.83 -5.48
C PHE A 24 -6.48 6.10 -6.32
N THR A 25 -5.74 7.07 -5.77
CA THR A 25 -5.29 8.23 -6.54
C THR A 25 -4.25 7.73 -7.53
N MET A 26 -4.51 7.82 -8.83
CA MET A 26 -3.51 7.60 -9.86
C MET A 26 -2.92 8.96 -10.24
N MET A 27 -1.60 9.02 -10.45
CA MET A 27 -1.02 10.09 -11.27
C MET A 27 -1.34 9.70 -12.71
N GLU A 28 -1.99 10.58 -13.46
CA GLU A 28 -2.30 10.32 -14.87
C GLU A 28 -1.90 11.52 -15.72
N SER A 29 -1.24 11.21 -16.83
CA SER A 29 -0.80 12.10 -17.90
C SER A 29 0.20 13.17 -17.49
N VAL A 30 1.46 12.84 -17.72
CA VAL A 30 2.48 13.82 -18.08
C VAL A 30 2.14 14.34 -19.49
N GLU A 31 1.50 15.51 -19.57
CA GLU A 31 1.44 16.26 -20.83
C GLU A 31 2.85 16.83 -21.09
N VAL A 32 3.63 16.14 -21.93
CA VAL A 32 4.83 16.73 -22.54
C VAL A 32 4.32 17.73 -23.56
N GLY A 33 4.51 19.03 -23.32
CA GLY A 33 4.17 20.04 -24.32
C GLY A 33 4.87 19.71 -25.64
N GLU A 34 4.12 19.64 -26.72
CA GLU A 34 4.61 19.33 -28.08
C GLU A 34 5.58 20.40 -28.65
N GLU A 35 5.92 21.42 -27.87
CA GLU A 35 6.76 22.50 -28.33
C GLU A 35 8.23 22.07 -28.30
N ALA A 36 8.78 21.80 -29.49
CA ALA A 36 10.20 21.57 -29.67
C ALA A 36 10.97 22.66 -28.93
N PRO A 37 11.80 22.32 -27.92
CA PRO A 37 12.43 23.32 -27.09
C PRO A 37 13.25 24.26 -27.98
N PRO A 38 13.21 25.59 -27.75
CA PRO A 38 14.14 26.49 -28.41
C PRO A 38 15.56 25.97 -28.13
N LEU A 39 16.41 25.94 -29.17
CA LEU A 39 17.78 25.39 -29.10
C LEU A 39 18.46 25.87 -27.80
N GLN A 40 18.63 24.94 -26.84
CA GLN A 40 19.11 25.26 -25.48
C GLN A 40 20.64 25.36 -25.42
N TYR A 41 21.31 25.30 -26.58
CA TYR A 41 22.76 25.30 -26.75
C TYR A 41 23.18 26.36 -27.77
N GLY A 42 24.38 26.92 -27.57
CA GLY A 42 24.95 27.94 -28.46
C GLY A 42 25.44 27.34 -29.78
N LEU A 43 25.10 27.98 -30.89
CA LEU A 43 25.42 27.57 -32.28
C LEU A 43 26.92 27.50 -32.62
N GLY A 44 27.82 27.81 -31.69
CA GLY A 44 29.25 27.95 -31.94
C GLY A 44 30.03 26.63 -31.99
N ASP A 45 29.59 25.61 -31.26
CA ASP A 45 30.33 24.35 -31.07
C ASP A 45 29.50 23.08 -31.35
N THR A 46 28.30 23.22 -31.94
CA THR A 46 27.37 22.09 -32.08
C THR A 46 27.55 21.33 -33.38
N THR A 47 27.68 20.01 -33.25
CA THR A 47 27.78 19.07 -34.38
C THR A 47 26.38 18.59 -34.75
N ALA A 48 26.11 18.32 -36.03
CA ALA A 48 24.83 17.80 -36.51
C ALA A 48 24.38 16.51 -35.78
N ALA A 49 25.32 15.70 -35.29
CA ALA A 49 25.05 14.51 -34.48
C ALA A 49 24.41 14.83 -33.11
N LEU A 50 24.71 16.00 -32.53
CA LEU A 50 24.10 16.45 -31.28
C LEU A 50 22.62 16.81 -31.51
N ASP A 51 22.31 17.49 -32.60
CA ASP A 51 20.94 17.86 -32.97
C ASP A 51 20.06 16.62 -33.20
N GLU A 52 20.61 15.59 -33.85
CA GLU A 52 19.94 14.30 -34.07
C GLU A 52 19.71 13.53 -32.76
N ALA A 53 20.71 13.51 -31.87
CA ALA A 53 20.57 12.93 -30.55
C ALA A 53 19.47 13.64 -29.74
N VAL A 54 19.44 14.98 -29.72
CA VAL A 54 18.41 15.75 -28.99
C VAL A 54 17.00 15.46 -29.52
N ARG A 55 16.82 15.35 -30.85
CA ARG A 55 15.53 14.97 -31.44
C ARG A 55 15.10 13.56 -31.05
N SER A 56 16.00 12.58 -31.18
CA SER A 56 15.68 11.20 -30.81
C SER A 56 15.33 11.04 -29.31
N PHE A 57 15.99 11.78 -28.42
CA PHE A 57 15.61 11.81 -27.00
C PHE A 57 14.25 12.43 -26.77
N HIS A 58 13.93 13.53 -27.48
CA HIS A 58 12.61 14.15 -27.40
C HIS A 58 11.49 13.19 -27.83
N ASP A 59 11.71 12.41 -28.89
CA ASP A 59 10.75 11.41 -29.37
C ASP A 59 10.58 10.22 -28.41
N LEU A 60 11.61 9.90 -27.63
CA LEU A 60 11.58 8.83 -26.62
C LEU A 60 10.93 9.25 -25.30
N LEU A 61 10.97 10.53 -24.94
CA LEU A 61 10.43 11.05 -23.67
C LEU A 61 8.97 10.66 -23.41
N PRO A 62 8.04 10.76 -24.37
CA PRO A 62 6.64 10.34 -24.18
C PRO A 62 6.52 8.85 -23.83
N SER A 63 7.29 7.99 -24.49
CA SER A 63 7.27 6.54 -24.26
C SER A 63 7.77 6.19 -22.86
N ILE A 64 8.82 6.87 -22.40
CA ILE A 64 9.37 6.70 -21.04
C ILE A 64 8.35 7.16 -19.99
N CYS A 65 7.66 8.27 -20.25
CA CYS A 65 6.62 8.77 -19.34
C CYS A 65 5.46 7.78 -19.20
N GLN A 66 4.99 7.18 -20.30
CA GLN A 66 3.94 6.15 -20.25
C GLN A 66 4.35 4.93 -19.41
N VAL A 67 5.60 4.47 -19.56
CA VAL A 67 6.12 3.35 -18.76
C VAL A 67 6.26 3.73 -17.29
N ALA A 68 6.72 4.95 -17.00
CA ALA A 68 6.86 5.45 -15.63
C ALA A 68 5.51 5.55 -14.90
N GLU A 69 4.44 5.91 -15.61
CA GLU A 69 3.07 5.92 -15.08
C GLU A 69 2.63 4.51 -14.66
N MET A 70 2.76 3.53 -15.55
CA MET A 70 2.42 2.12 -15.26
C MET A 70 3.26 1.57 -14.10
N LEU A 71 4.56 1.84 -14.11
CA LEU A 71 5.47 1.39 -13.05
C LEU A 71 5.05 1.96 -11.69
N THR A 72 4.71 3.25 -11.64
CA THR A 72 4.26 3.91 -10.41
C THR A 72 2.99 3.26 -9.86
N ALA A 73 2.04 2.89 -10.72
CA ALA A 73 0.84 2.18 -10.32
C ALA A 73 1.16 0.80 -9.70
N VAL A 74 2.04 0.01 -10.34
CA VAL A 74 2.47 -1.30 -9.84
C VAL A 74 3.19 -1.17 -8.48
N TRP A 75 4.04 -0.16 -8.32
CA TRP A 75 4.73 0.10 -7.05
C TRP A 75 3.76 0.41 -5.91
N ARG A 76 2.71 1.19 -6.18
CA ARG A 76 1.65 1.48 -5.19
C ARG A 76 0.87 0.21 -4.82
N LEU A 77 0.45 -0.58 -5.81
CA LEU A 77 -0.23 -1.86 -5.57
C LEU A 77 0.62 -2.78 -4.68
N THR A 78 1.91 -2.93 -5.02
CA THR A 78 2.85 -3.76 -4.26
C THR A 78 2.96 -3.32 -2.81
N ARG A 79 2.93 -2.00 -2.55
CA ARG A 79 2.97 -1.46 -1.18
C ARG A 79 1.71 -1.82 -0.38
N GLU A 80 0.54 -1.80 -1.01
CA GLU A 80 -0.71 -2.21 -0.36
C GLU A 80 -0.74 -3.73 -0.11
N ILE A 81 -0.28 -4.53 -1.07
CA ILE A 81 -0.13 -5.99 -0.90
C ILE A 81 0.80 -6.31 0.28
N LYS A 82 1.95 -5.63 0.39
CA LYS A 82 2.87 -5.80 1.53
C LYS A 82 2.22 -5.41 2.87
N LYS A 83 1.32 -4.43 2.90
CA LYS A 83 0.56 -4.09 4.12
C LYS A 83 -0.43 -5.20 4.47
N ALA A 84 -1.18 -5.70 3.49
CA ALA A 84 -2.11 -6.81 3.70
C ALA A 84 -1.38 -8.07 4.20
N GLN A 85 -0.23 -8.42 3.60
CA GLN A 85 0.57 -9.56 3.99
C GLN A 85 1.01 -9.51 5.46
N ARG A 86 1.44 -8.33 5.94
CA ARG A 86 1.81 -8.15 7.36
C ARG A 86 0.63 -8.37 8.30
N ARG A 87 -0.59 -7.98 7.89
CA ARG A 87 -1.81 -8.19 8.68
C ARG A 87 -2.17 -9.67 8.75
N VAL A 88 -2.10 -10.38 7.62
CA VAL A 88 -2.32 -11.84 7.56
C VAL A 88 -1.32 -12.56 8.46
N ASN A 89 -0.02 -12.22 8.36
CA ASN A 89 1.01 -12.83 9.19
C ASN A 89 0.79 -12.58 10.70
N ALA A 90 0.32 -11.39 11.08
CA ALA A 90 -0.03 -11.10 12.47
C ALA A 90 -1.25 -11.94 12.92
N LEU A 91 -2.26 -12.09 12.07
CA LEU A 91 -3.43 -12.92 12.36
C LEU A 91 -3.02 -14.38 12.58
N GLU A 92 -2.25 -14.95 11.66
CA GLU A 92 -1.85 -16.36 11.68
C GLU A 92 -0.94 -16.70 12.85
N ASN A 93 0.06 -15.86 13.12
CA ASN A 93 1.12 -16.21 14.08
C ASN A 93 0.91 -15.62 15.49
N ILE A 94 0.02 -14.63 15.66
CA ILE A 94 -0.19 -13.97 16.96
C ILE A 94 -1.63 -14.15 17.42
N PHE A 95 -2.60 -13.73 16.61
CA PHE A 95 -3.99 -13.69 17.06
C PHE A 95 -4.64 -15.07 17.14
N ILE A 96 -4.51 -15.90 16.09
CA ILE A 96 -5.11 -17.24 16.06
C ILE A 96 -4.61 -18.11 17.23
N PRO A 97 -3.29 -18.25 17.48
CA PRO A 97 -2.79 -19.08 18.58
C PRO A 97 -3.23 -18.55 19.94
N ARG A 98 -3.27 -17.22 20.12
CA ARG A 98 -3.73 -16.59 21.35
C ARG A 98 -5.21 -16.84 21.62
N TYR A 99 -6.05 -16.79 20.59
CA TYR A 99 -7.48 -17.10 20.73
C TYR A 99 -7.70 -18.57 21.02
N GLN A 100 -6.95 -19.48 20.38
CA GLN A 100 -6.99 -20.91 20.70
C GLN A 100 -6.57 -21.19 22.15
N ALA A 101 -5.51 -20.56 22.64
CA ALA A 101 -5.10 -20.69 24.04
C ALA A 101 -6.17 -20.16 25.02
N THR A 102 -6.86 -19.08 24.65
CA THR A 102 -7.94 -18.50 25.46
C THR A 102 -9.16 -19.42 25.49
N LEU A 103 -9.53 -20.01 24.34
CA LEU A 103 -10.61 -21.00 24.26
C LEU A 103 -10.31 -22.20 25.15
N LYS A 104 -9.10 -22.76 25.05
CA LYS A 104 -8.68 -23.89 25.88
C LYS A 104 -8.74 -23.57 27.37
N PHE A 105 -8.29 -22.38 27.77
CA PHE A 105 -8.38 -21.94 29.17
C PHE A 105 -9.83 -21.89 29.68
N ILE A 106 -10.76 -21.40 28.85
CA ILE A 106 -12.18 -21.34 29.21
C ILE A 106 -12.75 -22.76 29.34
N GLU A 107 -12.45 -23.65 28.39
CA GLU A 107 -12.86 -25.06 28.42
C GLU A 107 -12.34 -25.76 29.68
N ASP A 108 -11.04 -25.66 29.97
CA ASP A 108 -10.41 -26.25 31.16
C ASP A 108 -11.07 -25.72 32.45
N THR A 109 -11.39 -24.43 32.51
CA THR A 109 -12.04 -23.80 33.67
C THR A 109 -13.50 -24.28 33.84
N LEU A 110 -14.23 -24.46 32.74
CA LEU A 110 -15.59 -24.99 32.77
C LEU A 110 -15.61 -26.45 33.22
N GLU A 111 -14.72 -27.29 32.67
CA GLU A 111 -14.59 -28.69 33.07
C GLU A 111 -14.20 -28.85 34.55
N GLU A 112 -13.33 -27.98 35.07
CA GLU A 112 -12.97 -27.99 36.50
C GLU A 112 -14.17 -27.61 37.38
N LYS A 113 -14.95 -26.61 36.98
CA LYS A 113 -16.18 -26.23 37.70
C LYS A 113 -17.21 -27.36 37.69
N GLU A 114 -17.43 -28.02 36.55
CA GLU A 114 -18.34 -29.15 36.44
C GLU A 114 -17.89 -30.32 37.33
N ARG A 115 -16.58 -30.59 37.41
CA ARG A 115 -16.04 -31.59 38.33
C ARG A 115 -16.32 -31.23 39.79
N ASP A 116 -16.04 -30.00 40.23
CA ASP A 116 -16.29 -29.58 41.61
C ASP A 116 -17.79 -29.69 41.99
N ASP A 117 -18.69 -29.30 41.07
CA ASP A 117 -20.13 -29.42 41.29
C ASP A 117 -20.58 -30.90 41.39
N LEU A 118 -20.02 -31.80 40.57
CA LEU A 118 -20.25 -33.24 40.70
C LEU A 118 -19.74 -33.81 42.03
N PHE A 119 -18.56 -33.39 42.49
CA PHE A 119 -18.03 -33.79 43.80
C PHE A 119 -18.92 -33.30 44.95
N ARG A 120 -19.38 -32.05 44.90
CA ARG A 120 -20.32 -31.49 45.87
C ARG A 120 -21.64 -32.27 45.91
N MET A 121 -22.23 -32.57 44.75
CA MET A 121 -23.45 -33.39 44.67
C MET A 121 -23.24 -34.79 45.27
N LYS A 122 -22.12 -35.46 44.94
CA LYS A 122 -21.80 -36.79 45.50
C LYS A 122 -21.68 -36.75 47.03
N LEU A 123 -21.03 -35.73 47.58
CA LEU A 123 -20.85 -35.58 49.03
C LEU A 123 -22.17 -35.36 49.76
N ILE A 124 -23.05 -34.50 49.21
CA ILE A 124 -24.39 -34.26 49.77
C ILE A 124 -25.23 -35.54 49.76
N LYS A 125 -25.23 -36.27 48.64
CA LYS A 125 -25.96 -37.53 48.52
C LYS A 125 -25.42 -38.61 49.47
N GLY A 126 -24.10 -38.68 49.66
CA GLY A 126 -23.46 -39.59 50.61
C GLY A 126 -23.77 -39.28 52.08
N LYS A 127 -23.95 -38.00 52.43
CA LYS A 127 -24.38 -37.58 53.78
C LYS A 127 -25.87 -37.84 54.05
N LEU A 128 -26.70 -37.91 53.00
CA LEU A 128 -28.13 -38.24 53.13
C LEU A 128 -28.40 -39.75 53.21
N ALA A 129 -27.43 -40.58 52.82
CA ALA A 129 -27.58 -42.03 52.71
C ALA A 129 -27.40 -42.89 53.99
N PRO A 130 -26.82 -42.44 55.13
CA PRO A 130 -26.65 -43.29 56.32
C PRO A 130 -27.75 -43.08 57.39
N LEU A 131 -29.00 -42.84 56.97
CA LEU A 131 -30.17 -42.84 57.85
C LEU A 131 -31.20 -43.83 57.31
N GLY A 132 -30.86 -45.11 57.42
CA GLY A 132 -31.72 -46.27 57.16
C GLY A 132 -31.22 -47.44 57.98
#